data_AF-A0A183G5K7-F1
#
_entry.id   AF-A0A183G5K7-F1
#
_cell.length_a   1.000
_cell.length_b   1.000
_cell.length_c   1.000
_cell.angle_alpha   90.00
_cell.angle_beta   90.00
_cell.angle_gamma   90.00
#
_symmetry.space_group_name_H-M   'P 1'
#
loop_
_entity.id
_entity.type
_entity.pdbx_description
1 polymer ?
#
loop_
_entity_poly.entity_id
_entity_poly.type
_entity_poly.pdbx_seq_one_letter_code
_entity_poly.pdbx_strand_id
1 'polypeptide(L)'
;MHQNGLLTALKCGNDAHVSAVLASVDSSTWPCETLLPFVLRKTLRNLPEDMELGYVEQCLRLFSVSRRLQDLQKEEAAELHRMSLLTESLYAMSKYRYGNNVSRLSDLVMRKYQMMVRLYGCRRYSAQFRYLVTVCHRRTRLLFFQKRAQALLSKLLRKLQTLCLRFVDQLISVMIA
;
A
#
# COMPACT_ATOMS: atom_id res chain seq x y z
N MET A 1 25.20 20.53 4.21
CA MET A 1 24.36 21.07 5.31
C MET A 1 22.83 20.96 5.07
N HIS A 2 22.34 20.68 3.85
CA HIS A 2 20.89 20.73 3.54
C HIS A 2 20.08 19.47 3.89
N GLN A 3 20.71 18.28 4.01
CA GLN A 3 20.01 17.04 4.38
C GLN A 3 19.42 17.07 5.79
N ASN A 4 20.15 17.63 6.77
CA ASN A 4 19.67 17.72 8.15
C ASN A 4 18.49 18.71 8.30
N GLY A 5 18.48 19.80 7.51
CA GLY A 5 17.36 20.74 7.46
C GLY A 5 16.10 20.10 6.88
N LEU A 6 16.23 19.37 5.76
CA LEU A 6 15.09 18.67 5.14
C LEU A 6 14.53 17.59 6.07
N LEU A 7 15.39 16.75 6.65
CA LEU A 7 14.97 15.72 7.60
C LEU A 7 14.23 16.35 8.79
N THR A 8 14.68 17.51 9.27
CA THR A 8 14.01 18.24 10.36
C THR A 8 12.67 18.83 9.93
N ALA A 9 12.57 19.38 8.72
CA ALA A 9 11.30 19.84 8.16
C ALA A 9 10.28 18.69 8.02
N LEU A 10 10.75 17.56 7.50
CA LEU A 10 9.97 16.34 7.33
C LEU A 10 9.55 15.72 8.68
N LYS A 11 10.39 15.83 9.72
CA LYS A 11 10.03 15.44 11.11
C LYS A 11 8.84 16.23 11.63
N CYS A 12 8.90 17.55 11.51
CA CYS A 12 7.90 18.45 12.10
C CYS A 12 6.56 18.46 11.34
N GLY A 13 6.47 17.77 10.18
CA GLY A 13 5.29 17.85 9.31
C GLY A 13 5.03 19.27 8.79
N ASN A 14 6.06 20.11 8.79
CA ASN A 14 5.95 21.51 8.36
C ASN A 14 6.07 21.54 6.83
N ASP A 15 4.95 21.36 6.16
CA ASP A 15 4.85 21.30 4.69
C ASP A 15 5.47 22.53 4.00
N ALA A 16 5.35 23.72 4.61
CA ALA A 16 5.93 24.96 4.10
C ALA A 16 7.47 24.92 4.17
N HIS A 17 8.02 24.43 5.28
CA HIS A 17 9.46 24.28 5.45
C HIS A 17 10.03 23.16 4.56
N VAL A 18 9.30 22.05 4.40
CA VAL A 18 9.67 20.96 3.46
C VAL A 18 9.72 21.49 2.03
N SER A 19 8.71 22.25 1.61
CA SER A 19 8.65 22.84 0.27
C SER A 19 9.79 23.83 0.03
N ALA A 20 10.10 24.67 1.02
CA ALA A 20 11.22 25.61 0.95
C ALA A 20 12.58 24.89 0.83
N VAL A 21 12.77 23.78 1.55
CA VAL A 21 14.02 23.01 1.49
C VAL A 21 14.12 22.21 0.19
N LEU A 22 13.03 21.61 -0.28
CA LEU A 22 13.00 20.93 -1.58
C LEU A 22 13.22 21.88 -2.76
N ALA A 23 12.76 23.14 -2.67
CA ALA A 23 12.97 24.16 -3.70
C ALA A 23 14.41 24.72 -3.71
N SER A 24 15.16 24.57 -2.62
CA SER A 24 16.53 25.09 -2.50
C SER A 24 17.61 24.09 -2.93
N VAL A 25 17.23 22.86 -3.30
CA VAL A 25 18.16 21.80 -3.69
C VAL A 25 17.71 21.18 -5.00
N ASP A 26 18.64 20.94 -5.91
CA ASP A 26 18.34 20.34 -7.20
C ASP A 26 17.68 18.95 -7.03
N SER A 27 16.51 18.78 -7.63
CA SER A 27 15.63 17.60 -7.45
C SER A 27 16.31 16.27 -7.81
N SER A 28 17.32 16.32 -8.67
CA SER A 28 18.16 15.20 -9.11
C SER A 28 19.05 14.60 -8.01
N THR A 29 19.27 15.35 -6.92
CA THR A 29 20.19 14.95 -5.83
C THR A 29 19.51 14.20 -4.70
N TRP A 30 18.17 14.12 -4.70
CA TRP A 30 17.43 13.44 -3.65
C TRP A 30 17.28 11.95 -3.94
N PRO A 31 17.72 11.05 -3.04
CA PRO A 31 17.38 9.64 -3.18
C PRO A 31 15.86 9.50 -3.00
N CYS A 32 15.17 8.99 -4.02
CA CYS A 32 13.73 8.70 -3.93
C CYS A 32 13.40 7.86 -2.68
N GLU A 33 14.31 6.98 -2.28
CA GLU A 33 14.21 6.12 -1.10
C GLU A 33 14.17 6.91 0.23
N THR A 34 14.73 8.12 0.27
CA THR A 34 14.70 9.01 1.45
C THR A 34 13.39 9.76 1.55
N LEU A 35 12.80 10.15 0.42
CA LEU A 35 11.54 10.89 0.41
C LEU A 35 10.32 9.97 0.51
N LEU A 36 10.43 8.74 0.00
CA LEU A 36 9.33 7.79 -0.10
C LEU A 36 8.60 7.53 1.23
N PRO A 37 9.27 7.30 2.38
CA PRO A 37 8.58 7.10 3.65
C PRO A 37 7.73 8.31 4.05
N PHE A 38 8.23 9.54 3.83
CA PHE A 38 7.50 10.74 4.22
C PHE A 38 6.30 11.03 3.33
N VAL A 39 6.43 10.83 2.02
CA VAL A 39 5.31 10.94 1.07
C VAL A 39 4.27 9.87 1.41
N LEU A 40 4.69 8.63 1.64
CA LEU A 40 3.78 7.55 2.02
C LEU A 40 3.08 7.85 3.35
N ARG A 41 3.77 8.40 4.36
CA ARG A 41 3.15 8.81 5.63
C ARG A 41 2.05 9.83 5.40
N LYS A 42 2.28 10.83 4.54
CA LYS A 42 1.29 11.86 4.20
C LYS A 42 0.08 11.26 3.50
N THR A 43 0.31 10.41 2.49
CA THR A 43 -0.77 9.64 1.83
C THR A 43 -1.57 8.82 2.83
N LEU A 44 -0.91 8.09 3.73
CA LEU A 44 -1.57 7.25 4.72
C LEU A 44 -2.39 8.04 5.74
N ARG A 45 -1.97 9.26 6.12
CA ARG A 45 -2.74 10.14 7.04
C ARG A 45 -3.94 10.77 6.36
N ASN A 46 -3.80 11.13 5.09
CA ASN A 46 -4.83 11.81 4.31
C ASN A 46 -5.69 10.84 3.49
N LEU A 47 -5.53 9.53 3.69
CA LEU A 47 -6.09 8.48 2.84
C LEU A 47 -7.63 8.68 2.71
N PRO A 48 -8.13 9.19 1.58
CA PRO A 48 -9.57 9.35 1.39
C PRO A 48 -10.21 7.97 1.18
N GLU A 49 -11.53 7.89 1.31
CA GLU A 49 -12.30 6.68 1.01
C GLU A 49 -12.07 6.13 -0.43
N ASP A 50 -11.51 6.96 -1.33
CA ASP A 50 -11.11 6.60 -2.70
C ASP A 50 -9.57 6.51 -2.87
N MET A 51 -8.97 5.76 -1.95
CA MET A 51 -7.91 4.78 -2.14
C MET A 51 -6.80 5.04 -3.19
N GLU A 52 -5.74 5.70 -2.74
CA GLU A 52 -4.39 5.55 -3.31
C GLU A 52 -3.77 4.17 -2.97
N LEU A 53 -4.56 3.09 -2.87
CA LEU A 53 -4.05 1.77 -2.48
C LEU A 53 -3.02 1.22 -3.47
N GLY A 54 -3.16 1.51 -4.77
CA GLY A 54 -2.17 1.12 -5.76
C GLY A 54 -0.81 1.79 -5.52
N TYR A 55 -0.81 3.05 -5.06
CA TYR A 55 0.42 3.74 -4.67
C TYR A 55 1.01 3.13 -3.39
N VAL A 56 0.18 2.91 -2.36
CA VAL A 56 0.62 2.26 -1.11
C VAL A 56 1.20 0.88 -1.39
N GLU A 57 0.53 0.07 -2.22
CA GLU A 57 0.99 -1.25 -2.66
C GLU A 57 2.39 -1.16 -3.28
N GLN A 58 2.55 -0.27 -4.27
CA GLN A 58 3.81 -0.13 -4.99
C GLN A 58 4.95 0.34 -4.06
N CYS A 59 4.68 1.24 -3.11
CA CYS A 59 5.67 1.65 -2.11
C CYS A 59 6.10 0.47 -1.23
N LEU A 60 5.15 -0.31 -0.72
CA LEU A 60 5.45 -1.49 0.12
C LEU A 60 6.23 -2.55 -0.65
N ARG A 61 5.91 -2.74 -1.94
CA ARG A 61 6.68 -3.59 -2.83
C ARG A 61 8.14 -3.13 -2.94
N LEU A 62 8.37 -1.83 -3.15
CA LEU A 62 9.73 -1.26 -3.23
C LEU A 62 10.50 -1.48 -1.93
N PHE A 63 9.87 -1.25 -0.78
CA PHE A 63 10.50 -1.53 0.52
C PHE A 63 10.84 -3.02 0.70
N SER A 64 9.97 -3.94 0.28
CA SER A 64 10.20 -5.37 0.43
C SER A 64 11.43 -5.91 -0.34
N VAL A 65 11.91 -5.18 -1.34
CA VAL A 65 13.09 -5.55 -2.14
C VAL A 65 14.26 -4.56 -1.99
N SER A 66 14.13 -3.56 -1.13
CA SER A 66 15.14 -2.53 -0.94
C SER A 66 16.39 -3.10 -0.29
N ARG A 67 17.55 -2.92 -0.92
CA ARG A 67 18.85 -3.36 -0.37
C ARG A 67 19.27 -2.62 0.89
N ARG A 68 18.69 -1.43 1.13
CA ARG A 68 19.03 -0.56 2.27
C ARG A 68 18.32 -0.94 3.55
N LEU A 69 17.24 -1.72 3.47
CA LEU A 69 16.49 -2.17 4.63
C LEU A 69 17.08 -3.45 5.22
N GLN A 70 16.86 -3.65 6.52
CA GLN A 70 17.17 -4.90 7.20
C GLN A 70 16.16 -5.98 6.80
N ASP A 71 16.52 -7.25 6.94
CA ASP A 71 15.65 -8.35 6.51
C ASP A 71 14.31 -8.36 7.25
N LEU A 72 14.30 -8.04 8.55
CA LEU A 72 13.06 -7.91 9.32
C LEU A 72 12.13 -6.82 8.76
N GLN A 73 12.69 -5.68 8.33
CA GLN A 73 11.92 -4.59 7.73
C GLN A 73 11.40 -4.98 6.32
N LYS A 74 12.19 -5.73 5.55
CA LYS A 74 11.76 -6.26 4.25
C LYS A 74 10.63 -7.27 4.41
N GLU A 75 10.70 -8.13 5.41
CA GLU A 75 9.66 -9.11 5.73
C GLU A 75 8.36 -8.43 6.17
N GLU A 76 8.44 -7.39 7.01
CA GLU A 76 7.29 -6.59 7.40
C GLU A 76 6.69 -5.88 6.18
N ALA A 77 7.51 -5.23 5.34
CA ALA A 77 7.06 -4.63 4.09
C ALA A 77 6.40 -5.66 3.15
N ALA A 78 6.94 -6.88 3.07
CA ALA A 78 6.38 -7.97 2.29
C ALA A 78 5.02 -8.44 2.83
N GLU A 79 4.83 -8.51 4.15
CA GLU A 79 3.52 -8.79 4.76
C GLU A 79 2.52 -7.66 4.47
N LEU A 80 2.92 -6.41 4.62
CA LEU A 80 2.06 -5.27 4.32
C LEU A 80 1.68 -5.21 2.84
N HIS A 81 2.62 -5.51 1.93
CA HIS A 81 2.35 -5.60 0.50
C HIS A 81 1.33 -6.73 0.19
N ARG A 82 1.49 -7.90 0.82
CA ARG A 82 0.50 -8.99 0.70
C ARG A 82 -0.89 -8.55 1.15
N MET A 83 -0.97 -7.86 2.28
CA MET A 83 -2.23 -7.32 2.79
C MET A 83 -2.82 -6.25 1.88
N SER A 84 -2.01 -5.38 1.27
CA SER A 84 -2.49 -4.34 0.36
C SER A 84 -3.08 -4.95 -0.93
N LEU A 85 -2.42 -5.94 -1.53
CA LEU A 85 -2.93 -6.66 -2.71
C LEU A 85 -4.31 -7.29 -2.46
N LEU A 86 -4.49 -7.91 -1.29
CA LEU A 86 -5.77 -8.49 -0.90
C LEU A 86 -6.83 -7.40 -0.68
N THR A 87 -6.47 -6.32 0.02
CA THR A 87 -7.40 -5.22 0.34
C THR A 87 -7.87 -4.49 -0.91
N GLU A 88 -6.96 -4.24 -1.86
CA GLU A 88 -7.27 -3.66 -3.16
C GLU A 88 -8.20 -4.57 -3.98
N SER A 89 -7.97 -5.88 -3.95
CA SER A 89 -8.86 -6.85 -4.59
C SER A 89 -10.28 -6.80 -4.01
N LEU A 90 -10.39 -6.73 -2.68
CA LEU A 90 -11.68 -6.62 -1.98
C LEU A 90 -12.40 -5.31 -2.32
N TYR A 91 -11.68 -4.19 -2.39
CA TYR A 91 -12.26 -2.92 -2.78
C TYR A 91 -12.71 -2.90 -4.23
N ALA A 92 -11.90 -3.41 -5.16
CA ALA A 92 -12.28 -3.47 -6.57
C ALA A 92 -13.58 -4.30 -6.73
N MET A 93 -13.70 -5.39 -5.97
CA MET A 93 -14.93 -6.19 -5.93
C MET A 93 -16.10 -5.45 -5.26
N SER A 94 -15.87 -4.69 -4.19
CA SER A 94 -16.94 -3.96 -3.48
C SER A 94 -17.50 -2.80 -4.29
N LYS A 95 -16.65 -2.09 -5.04
CA LYS A 95 -17.01 -0.94 -5.89
C LYS A 95 -17.44 -1.33 -7.30
N TYR A 96 -17.38 -2.61 -7.65
CA TYR A 96 -17.77 -3.09 -8.98
C TYR A 96 -19.21 -2.70 -9.33
N ARG A 97 -19.39 -1.83 -10.33
CA ARG A 97 -20.71 -1.40 -10.81
C ARG A 97 -21.26 -2.37 -11.84
N TYR A 98 -22.58 -2.60 -11.77
CA TYR A 98 -23.31 -3.46 -12.69
C TYR A 98 -23.24 -2.89 -14.11
N GLY A 99 -22.73 -3.67 -15.07
CA GLY A 99 -22.47 -3.23 -16.46
C GLY A 99 -20.99 -3.29 -16.86
N ASN A 100 -20.09 -3.34 -15.88
CA ASN A 100 -18.67 -3.62 -16.14
C ASN A 100 -18.46 -5.09 -16.55
N ASN A 101 -17.29 -5.42 -17.09
CA ASN A 101 -16.96 -6.78 -17.49
C ASN A 101 -16.43 -7.58 -16.29
N VAL A 102 -17.19 -8.60 -15.84
CA VAL A 102 -16.83 -9.49 -14.73
C VAL A 102 -15.49 -10.20 -14.99
N SER A 103 -15.17 -10.50 -16.25
CA SER A 103 -13.89 -11.13 -16.60
C SER A 103 -12.70 -10.27 -16.19
N ARG A 104 -12.79 -8.94 -16.40
CA ARG A 104 -11.74 -7.99 -16.01
C ARG A 104 -11.53 -7.94 -14.50
N LEU A 105 -12.60 -8.07 -13.71
CA LEU A 105 -12.49 -8.13 -12.25
C LEU A 105 -11.80 -9.41 -11.79
N SER A 106 -12.17 -10.56 -12.38
CA SER A 106 -11.52 -11.84 -12.09
C SER A 106 -10.04 -11.81 -12.48
N ASP A 107 -9.71 -11.27 -13.65
CA ASP A 107 -8.34 -11.13 -14.14
C ASP A 107 -7.50 -10.24 -13.21
N LEU A 108 -8.06 -9.15 -12.72
CA LEU A 108 -7.40 -8.28 -11.74
C LEU A 108 -7.04 -9.04 -10.46
N VAL A 109 -8.02 -9.74 -9.86
CA VAL A 109 -7.80 -10.53 -8.63
C VAL A 109 -6.75 -11.62 -8.87
N MET A 110 -6.82 -12.29 -10.02
CA MET A 110 -5.87 -13.34 -10.39
C MET A 110 -4.45 -12.80 -10.60
N ARG A 111 -4.30 -11.64 -11.25
CA ARG A 111 -2.99 -10.98 -11.42
C ARG A 111 -2.38 -10.58 -10.08
N LYS A 112 -3.17 -10.05 -9.14
CA LYS A 112 -2.70 -9.71 -7.80
C LYS A 112 -2.26 -10.96 -7.02
N TYR A 113 -3.00 -12.07 -7.14
CA TYR A 113 -2.59 -13.36 -6.60
C TYR A 113 -1.29 -13.89 -7.21
N GLN A 114 -1.17 -13.87 -8.54
CA GLN A 114 0.03 -14.31 -9.24
C GLN A 114 1.26 -13.47 -8.85
N MET A 115 1.08 -12.15 -8.70
CA MET A 115 2.13 -11.25 -8.22
C MET A 115 2.61 -11.64 -6.82
N MET A 116 1.67 -11.88 -5.91
CA MET A 116 1.97 -12.34 -4.56
C MET A 116 2.79 -13.64 -4.55
N VAL A 117 2.35 -14.64 -5.33
CA VAL A 117 3.03 -15.94 -5.42
C VAL A 117 4.42 -15.78 -6.03
N ARG A 118 4.54 -14.99 -7.11
CA ARG A 118 5.81 -14.76 -7.80
C ARG A 118 6.84 -14.04 -6.93
N LEU A 119 6.42 -13.03 -6.18
CA LEU A 119 7.35 -12.20 -5.39
C LEU A 119 7.78 -12.89 -4.08
N TYR A 120 6.90 -13.68 -3.47
CA TYR A 120 7.12 -14.14 -2.10
C TYR A 120 7.17 -15.67 -1.94
N GLY A 121 6.88 -16.45 -2.99
CA GLY A 121 6.87 -17.91 -2.92
C GLY A 121 5.90 -18.50 -1.88
N CYS A 122 4.98 -17.69 -1.36
CA CYS A 122 4.23 -17.98 -0.14
C CYS A 122 2.77 -18.32 -0.42
N ARG A 123 2.21 -19.28 0.34
CA ARG A 123 0.79 -19.66 0.29
C ARG A 123 -0.11 -18.80 1.18
N ARG A 124 0.44 -17.90 2.00
CA ARG A 124 -0.34 -16.99 2.85
C ARG A 124 -1.30 -16.19 1.98
N TYR A 125 -2.56 -16.11 2.39
CA TYR A 125 -3.68 -15.53 1.62
C TYR A 125 -4.20 -16.32 0.40
N SER A 126 -3.63 -17.48 0.06
CA SER A 126 -4.06 -18.26 -1.13
C SER A 126 -5.51 -18.74 -1.06
N ALA A 127 -6.00 -19.09 0.13
CA ALA A 127 -7.39 -19.48 0.30
C ALA A 127 -8.33 -18.28 0.05
N GLN A 128 -7.94 -17.11 0.54
CA GLN A 128 -8.66 -15.85 0.38
C GLN A 128 -8.73 -15.48 -1.11
N PHE A 129 -7.60 -15.47 -1.83
CA PHE A 129 -7.58 -15.17 -3.27
C PHE A 129 -8.40 -16.18 -4.09
N ARG A 130 -8.30 -17.49 -3.81
CA ARG A 130 -9.14 -18.51 -4.47
C ARG A 130 -10.63 -18.28 -4.23
N TYR A 131 -11.00 -17.89 -3.02
CA TYR A 131 -12.37 -17.50 -2.70
C TYR A 131 -12.81 -16.27 -3.52
N LEU A 132 -11.98 -15.22 -3.59
CA LEU A 132 -12.29 -14.01 -4.36
C LEU A 132 -12.47 -14.30 -5.85
N VAL A 133 -11.60 -15.10 -6.46
CA VAL A 133 -11.74 -15.55 -7.85
C VAL A 133 -13.06 -16.31 -8.05
N THR A 134 -13.39 -17.22 -7.12
CA THR A 134 -14.65 -17.98 -7.15
C THR A 134 -15.88 -17.07 -7.06
N VAL A 135 -15.81 -16.01 -6.25
CA VAL A 135 -16.87 -15.00 -6.15
C VAL A 135 -16.97 -14.19 -7.43
N CYS A 136 -15.85 -13.80 -8.05
CA CYS A 136 -15.84 -13.07 -9.32
C CYS A 136 -16.54 -13.87 -10.43
N HIS A 137 -16.30 -15.18 -10.55
CA HIS A 137 -16.92 -16.00 -11.58
C HIS A 137 -18.44 -16.23 -11.42
N ARG A 138 -19.03 -15.88 -10.28
CA ARG A 138 -20.47 -16.08 -10.03
C ARG A 138 -21.14 -14.76 -9.64
N ARG A 139 -21.82 -14.14 -10.61
CA ARG A 139 -22.50 -12.83 -10.48
C ARG A 139 -23.37 -12.71 -9.22
N THR A 140 -24.16 -13.74 -8.91
CA THR A 140 -25.00 -13.78 -7.71
C THR A 140 -24.16 -13.72 -6.42
N ARG A 141 -23.06 -14.48 -6.36
CA ARG A 141 -22.13 -14.44 -5.22
C ARG A 141 -21.44 -13.09 -5.08
N LEU A 142 -21.10 -12.44 -6.19
CA LEU A 142 -20.51 -11.08 -6.15
C LEU A 142 -21.48 -10.07 -5.54
N LEU A 143 -22.77 -10.11 -5.90
CA LEU A 143 -23.79 -9.23 -5.31
C LEU A 143 -23.95 -9.48 -3.80
N PHE A 144 -24.01 -10.75 -3.37
CA PHE A 144 -24.05 -11.09 -1.94
C PHE A 144 -22.78 -10.66 -1.21
N PHE A 145 -21.63 -10.81 -1.86
CA PHE A 145 -20.36 -10.36 -1.34
C PHE A 145 -20.37 -8.84 -1.13
N GLN A 146 -20.77 -8.05 -2.13
CA GLN A 146 -20.83 -6.58 -2.03
C GLN A 146 -21.66 -6.08 -0.84
N LYS A 147 -22.84 -6.69 -0.61
CA LYS A 147 -23.70 -6.35 0.54
C LYS A 147 -23.04 -6.57 1.90
N ARG A 148 -22.08 -7.50 1.99
CA ARG A 148 -21.41 -7.89 3.24
C ARG A 148 -19.96 -7.39 3.35
N ALA A 149 -19.35 -7.06 2.22
CA ALA A 149 -17.93 -6.75 2.13
C ALA A 149 -17.60 -5.38 2.71
N GLN A 150 -18.56 -4.44 2.77
CA GLN A 150 -18.29 -3.08 3.20
C GLN A 150 -17.71 -3.01 4.62
N ALA A 151 -18.33 -3.70 5.59
CA ALA A 151 -17.83 -3.72 6.97
C ALA A 151 -16.45 -4.39 7.09
N LEU A 152 -16.24 -5.50 6.35
CA LEU A 152 -14.95 -6.18 6.30
C LEU A 152 -13.87 -5.29 5.69
N LEU A 153 -14.18 -4.62 4.60
CA LEU A 153 -13.28 -3.73 3.87
C LEU A 153 -12.88 -2.54 4.73
N SER A 154 -13.83 -1.87 5.40
CA SER A 154 -13.52 -0.77 6.32
C SER A 154 -12.59 -1.23 7.46
N LYS A 155 -12.81 -2.43 8.01
CA LYS A 155 -11.93 -2.99 9.05
C LYS A 155 -10.53 -3.28 8.52
N LEU A 156 -10.41 -3.85 7.32
CA LEU A 156 -9.12 -4.15 6.70
C LEU A 156 -8.36 -2.89 6.30
N LEU A 157 -9.04 -1.87 5.76
CA LEU A 157 -8.46 -0.58 5.43
C LEU A 157 -7.87 0.09 6.66
N ARG A 158 -8.63 0.17 7.76
CA ARG A 158 -8.13 0.73 9.03
C ARG A 158 -6.92 -0.04 9.53
N LYS A 159 -6.99 -1.38 9.52
CA LYS A 159 -5.87 -2.23 9.94
C LYS A 159 -4.63 -1.99 9.08
N LEU A 160 -4.77 -1.97 7.76
CA LEU A 160 -3.68 -1.72 6.82
C LEU A 160 -3.07 -0.34 7.06
N GLN A 161 -3.91 0.70 7.17
CA GLN A 161 -3.47 2.07 7.44
C GLN A 161 -2.65 2.16 8.74
N THR A 162 -3.15 1.60 9.84
CA THR A 162 -2.45 1.60 11.13
C THR A 162 -1.10 0.91 11.05
N LEU A 163 -1.05 -0.27 10.43
CA LEU A 163 0.21 -1.02 10.32
C LEU A 163 1.21 -0.34 9.40
N CYS A 164 0.76 0.18 8.25
CA CYS A 164 1.61 0.93 7.34
C CYS A 164 2.15 2.21 7.98
N LEU A 165 1.33 2.95 8.75
CA LEU A 165 1.80 4.14 9.47
C LEU A 165 2.89 3.77 10.48
N ARG A 166 2.67 2.71 11.26
CA ARG A 166 3.67 2.23 12.23
C ARG A 166 4.98 1.85 11.55
N PHE A 167 4.91 1.08 10.47
CA PHE A 167 6.08 0.67 9.69
C PHE A 167 6.84 1.89 9.14
N VAL A 168 6.12 2.85 8.55
CA VAL A 168 6.72 4.05 7.97
C VAL A 168 7.34 4.94 9.05
N ASP A 169 6.68 5.12 10.19
CA ASP A 169 7.22 5.90 11.30
C ASP A 169 8.51 5.25 11.84
N GLN A 170 8.56 3.92 11.93
CA GLN A 170 9.78 3.19 12.30
C GLN A 170 10.90 3.35 11.26
N LEU A 171 10.60 3.27 9.96
CA LEU A 171 11.58 3.53 8.91
C LEU A 171 12.16 4.94 9.03
N ILE A 172 11.29 5.94 9.22
CA ILE A 172 11.69 7.33 9.41
C ILE A 172 12.61 7.46 10.62
N SER A 173 12.28 6.84 11.75
CA SER A 173 13.11 6.85 12.95
C SER A 173 14.51 6.27 12.71
N VAL A 174 14.63 5.17 11.97
CA VAL A 174 15.92 4.52 11.67
C VAL A 174 16.75 5.35 10.69
N MET A 175 16.11 5.98 9.69
CA MET A 175 16.82 6.80 8.70
C MET A 175 17.35 8.13 9.26
N ILE A 176 16.91 8.50 10.45
CA ILE A 176 17.22 9.74 11.14
C ILE A 176 18.29 9.55 12.24
N ALA A 177 18.47 8.31 12.71
CA ALA A 177 19.46 7.93 13.72
C ALA A 177 20.85 7.83 13.08
#